data_AF-A0A1F3CCY8-F1
#
_entry.id   AF-A0A1F3CCY8-F1
#
_cell.length_a   1.000
_cell.length_b   1.000
_cell.length_c   1.000
_cell.angle_alpha   90.00
_cell.angle_beta   90.00
_cell.angle_gamma   90.00
#
_symmetry.space_group_name_H-M   'P 1'
#
loop_
_entity.id
_entity.type
_entity.pdbx_description
1 polymer ?
#
loop_
_entity_poly.entity_id
_entity_poly.type
_entity_poly.pdbx_seq_one_letter_code
_entity_poly.pdbx_strand_id
1 'polypeptide(L)'
;MTHPVMDWAKGQGRVARALLRWGALPYHLFRRGRRPGVVVLLYHRVGGGTRSDIDMPVDLFERQIRYLRRYYLLVSLDEVAKIPSRKGLEHASRDMMAVTFDDAFSDTYKLVYPVLRRYAVPATVYVPTRYLEERRPFDFGAFRDVEPSRRPTPMTWEQAAEMARSGLITIGAHTHTHADLSRTPADAARRELEEADRLIEARIGIRPKHFAYPWGRWAPQTQALAAARYDTVAFGGPGRNSYVGLDLKRLWRYPVIQSDGFWLFRARLRLLRERDGTRPYDGPRAAPASAVPEATAGGGSLS
;
A
#
# COMPACT_ATOMS: atom_id res chain seq x y z
N MET A 1 37.21 25.15 66.54
CA MET A 1 36.59 24.09 65.72
C MET A 1 35.09 24.19 65.90
N THR A 2 34.40 24.77 64.91
CA THR A 2 32.94 24.96 64.88
C THR A 2 32.48 24.59 63.48
N HIS A 3 31.50 23.70 63.39
CA HIS A 3 30.98 23.15 62.14
C HIS A 3 30.22 24.20 61.31
N PRO A 4 30.30 24.20 59.97
CA PRO A 4 29.33 24.85 59.13
C PRO A 4 28.21 23.88 58.72
N VAL A 5 26.97 24.31 58.98
CA VAL A 5 25.73 23.82 58.38
C VAL A 5 25.75 24.18 56.89
N MET A 6 25.45 23.23 56.00
CA MET A 6 25.35 23.50 54.57
C MET A 6 23.96 23.15 54.03
N ASP A 7 23.45 24.12 53.30
CA ASP A 7 22.07 24.48 53.00
C ASP A 7 21.46 23.58 51.90
N TRP A 8 20.37 22.87 52.22
CA TRP A 8 19.72 21.86 51.36
C TRP A 8 18.53 22.45 50.60
N ALA A 9 18.71 23.51 49.79
CA ALA A 9 17.55 24.14 49.14
C ALA A 9 17.80 24.96 47.86
N LYS A 10 18.59 24.48 46.87
CA LYS A 10 18.66 25.17 45.54
C LYS A 10 18.72 24.25 44.32
N GLY A 11 18.05 23.10 44.36
CA GLY A 11 18.11 22.11 43.26
C GLY A 11 16.84 21.85 42.44
N GLN A 12 15.64 22.17 42.94
CA GLN A 12 14.41 21.56 42.39
C GLN A 12 13.63 22.41 41.35
N GLY A 13 14.03 23.66 41.11
CA GLY A 13 13.28 24.56 40.22
C GLY A 13 13.63 24.50 38.71
N ARG A 14 14.81 23.97 38.34
CA ARG A 14 15.29 24.01 36.94
C ARG A 14 14.88 22.79 36.10
N VAL A 15 14.76 21.63 36.72
CA VAL A 15 14.35 20.38 36.03
C VAL A 15 12.86 20.41 35.66
N ALA A 16 12.00 20.92 36.54
CA ALA A 16 10.56 21.03 36.28
C ALA A 16 10.22 22.00 35.12
N ARG A 17 10.97 23.12 34.97
CA ARG A 17 10.76 24.07 33.86
C ARG A 17 11.35 23.60 32.53
N ALA A 18 12.39 22.77 32.55
CA ALA A 18 12.95 22.15 31.33
C ALA A 18 12.01 21.08 30.75
N LEU A 19 11.35 20.28 31.61
CA LEU A 19 10.39 19.26 31.19
C LEU A 19 9.09 19.87 30.63
N LEU A 20 8.62 21.00 31.16
CA LEU A 20 7.45 21.72 30.62
C LEU A 20 7.74 22.39 29.26
N ARG A 21 8.97 22.84 29.00
CA ARG A 21 9.38 23.38 27.69
C ARG A 21 9.52 22.28 26.61
N TRP A 22 9.87 21.04 26.99
CA TRP A 22 9.91 19.89 26.07
C TRP A 22 8.58 19.13 25.97
N GLY A 23 7.63 19.35 26.87
CA GLY A 23 6.28 18.76 26.79
C GLY A 23 5.36 19.49 25.80
N ALA A 24 5.51 20.80 25.64
CA ALA A 24 4.64 21.61 24.77
C ALA A 24 5.21 21.82 23.35
N LEU A 25 6.54 21.77 23.16
CA LEU A 25 7.17 22.00 21.86
C LEU A 25 6.90 20.88 20.82
N PRO A 26 6.83 19.58 21.18
CA PRO A 26 6.32 18.57 20.26
C PRO A 26 4.81 18.75 20.06
N TYR A 27 4.04 19.11 21.09
CA TYR A 27 2.58 19.23 20.92
C TYR A 27 2.19 20.27 19.86
N HIS A 28 2.88 21.41 19.79
CA HIS A 28 2.61 22.46 18.79
C HIS A 28 3.29 22.22 17.43
N LEU A 29 4.47 21.59 17.37
CA LEU A 29 5.08 21.17 16.10
C LEU A 29 4.33 20.00 15.45
N PHE A 30 3.69 19.14 16.24
CA PHE A 30 2.82 18.06 15.78
C PHE A 30 1.37 18.51 15.51
N ARG A 31 0.99 19.74 15.90
CA ARG A 31 -0.32 20.37 15.63
C ARG A 31 -0.35 21.28 14.41
N ARG A 32 0.71 21.38 13.60
CA ARG A 32 0.58 21.96 12.25
C ARG A 32 -0.48 21.14 11.51
N GLY A 33 -1.59 21.80 11.19
CA GLY A 33 -2.92 21.21 11.00
C GLY A 33 -2.91 19.92 10.21
N ARG A 34 -3.19 18.80 10.90
CA ARG A 34 -3.39 17.49 10.26
C ARG A 34 -4.67 17.57 9.44
N ARG A 35 -4.55 17.98 8.18
CA ARG A 35 -5.66 17.97 7.23
C ARG A 35 -5.97 16.51 6.89
N PRO A 36 -7.21 16.07 7.12
CA PRO A 36 -7.61 14.72 6.79
C PRO A 36 -7.72 14.55 5.29
N GLY A 37 -7.76 13.30 4.87
CA GLY A 37 -7.80 12.94 3.46
C GLY A 37 -8.06 11.46 3.28
N VAL A 38 -7.64 10.93 2.14
CA VAL A 38 -7.75 9.51 1.79
C VAL A 38 -6.39 8.84 1.94
N VAL A 39 -6.34 7.80 2.76
CA VAL A 39 -5.22 6.86 2.83
C VAL A 39 -5.64 5.60 2.10
N VAL A 40 -4.96 5.28 1.00
CA VAL A 40 -5.18 4.02 0.28
C VAL A 40 -4.08 3.05 0.71
N LEU A 41 -4.44 1.92 1.30
CA LEU A 41 -3.50 0.88 1.72
C LEU A 41 -3.22 -0.07 0.57
N LEU A 42 -1.96 -0.41 0.36
CA LEU A 42 -1.49 -1.33 -0.68
C LEU A 42 -0.96 -2.59 -0.02
N TYR A 43 -1.70 -3.67 -0.17
CA TYR A 43 -1.30 -5.03 0.13
C TYR A 43 -0.99 -5.78 -1.18
N HIS A 44 -0.26 -6.89 -1.09
CA HIS A 44 -0.08 -7.81 -2.22
C HIS A 44 -0.56 -9.20 -1.80
N ARG A 45 0.33 -10.01 -1.23
CA ARG A 45 0.05 -11.37 -0.81
C ARG A 45 -0.22 -11.41 0.70
N VAL A 46 -1.17 -12.27 1.08
CA VAL A 46 -1.44 -12.58 2.49
C VAL A 46 -1.53 -14.09 2.62
N GLY A 47 -0.38 -14.76 2.69
CA GLY A 47 -0.30 -16.18 3.00
C GLY A 47 0.46 -16.41 4.30
N GLY A 48 1.56 -15.67 4.49
CA GLY A 48 2.55 -16.00 5.51
C GLY A 48 3.28 -17.28 5.09
N GLY A 49 4.58 -17.21 4.86
CA GLY A 49 5.31 -18.39 4.37
C GLY A 49 6.54 -18.06 3.53
N THR A 50 6.77 -16.79 3.22
CA THR A 50 8.01 -16.32 2.61
C THR A 50 8.66 -15.25 3.49
N ARG A 51 9.94 -14.96 3.21
CA ARG A 51 10.66 -13.82 3.82
C ARG A 51 10.40 -12.50 3.09
N SER A 52 9.51 -12.51 2.09
CA SER A 52 9.20 -11.33 1.29
C SER A 52 8.37 -10.34 2.11
N ASP A 53 8.76 -9.06 2.09
CA ASP A 53 8.04 -8.01 2.82
C ASP A 53 6.60 -7.79 2.32
N ILE A 54 6.30 -8.20 1.09
CA ILE A 54 4.96 -8.08 0.49
C ILE A 54 4.07 -9.31 0.71
N ASP A 55 4.54 -10.31 1.47
CA ASP A 55 3.77 -11.50 1.88
C ASP A 55 3.45 -11.42 3.36
N MET A 56 2.24 -10.94 3.68
CA MET A 56 1.79 -10.70 5.05
C MET A 56 1.27 -12.01 5.70
N PRO A 57 1.61 -12.31 6.97
CA PRO A 57 0.99 -13.37 7.72
C PRO A 57 -0.51 -13.10 7.93
N VAL A 58 -1.34 -14.12 7.79
CA VAL A 58 -2.82 -13.98 7.85
C VAL A 58 -3.29 -13.44 9.20
N ASP A 59 -2.67 -13.88 10.30
CA ASP A 59 -2.98 -13.43 11.66
C ASP A 59 -2.64 -11.94 11.87
N LEU A 60 -1.49 -11.50 11.35
CA LEU A 60 -1.10 -10.10 11.37
C LEU A 60 -2.05 -9.27 10.51
N PHE A 61 -2.40 -9.73 9.31
CA PHE A 61 -3.37 -9.08 8.45
C PHE A 61 -4.74 -8.94 9.14
N GLU A 62 -5.30 -10.01 9.69
CA GLU A 62 -6.59 -9.95 10.41
C GLU A 62 -6.53 -8.98 11.59
N ARG A 63 -5.40 -8.98 12.32
CA ARG A 63 -5.18 -8.01 13.41
C ARG A 63 -5.18 -6.56 12.91
N GLN A 64 -4.58 -6.29 11.74
CA GLN A 64 -4.62 -4.98 11.10
C GLN A 64 -6.03 -4.60 10.68
N ILE A 65 -6.77 -5.47 9.97
CA ILE A 65 -8.15 -5.21 9.54
C ILE A 65 -9.07 -4.92 10.73
N ARG A 66 -8.99 -5.71 11.81
CA ARG A 66 -9.76 -5.48 13.03
C ARG A 66 -9.45 -4.13 13.66
N TYR A 67 -8.19 -3.72 13.67
CA TYR A 67 -7.79 -2.39 14.15
C TYR A 67 -8.34 -1.27 13.24
N LEU A 68 -8.20 -1.41 11.92
CA LEU A 68 -8.71 -0.43 10.96
C LEU A 68 -10.21 -0.23 11.12
N ARG A 69 -10.97 -1.35 11.17
CA ARG A 69 -12.42 -1.35 11.32
C ARG A 69 -12.92 -0.67 12.60
N ARG A 70 -12.12 -0.71 13.67
CA ARG A 70 -12.44 -0.12 14.96
C ARG A 70 -12.16 1.39 15.01
N TYR A 71 -11.17 1.89 14.28
CA TYR A 71 -10.64 3.24 14.48
C TYR A 71 -10.71 4.16 13.25
N TYR A 72 -11.02 3.64 12.07
CA TYR A 72 -11.03 4.40 10.82
C TYR A 72 -12.32 4.19 10.03
N LEU A 73 -12.64 5.16 9.18
CA LEU A 73 -13.73 5.06 8.23
C LEU A 73 -13.21 4.34 6.98
N LEU A 74 -13.58 3.06 6.85
CA LEU A 74 -13.20 2.23 5.71
C LEU A 74 -14.21 2.43 4.58
N VAL A 75 -13.73 2.74 3.38
CA VAL A 75 -14.53 3.07 2.19
C VAL A 75 -14.02 2.33 0.97
N SER A 76 -14.88 2.12 -0.02
CA SER A 76 -14.46 1.59 -1.32
C SER A 76 -13.81 2.67 -2.19
N LEU A 77 -13.09 2.26 -3.25
CA LEU A 77 -12.58 3.24 -4.23
C LEU A 77 -13.69 3.89 -5.06
N ASP A 78 -14.85 3.25 -5.23
CA ASP A 78 -16.03 3.89 -5.82
C ASP A 78 -16.52 5.06 -4.97
N GLU A 79 -16.42 4.96 -3.64
CA GLU A 79 -16.74 6.07 -2.73
C GLU A 79 -15.67 7.17 -2.77
N VAL A 80 -14.40 6.79 -2.86
CA VAL A 80 -13.29 7.74 -3.03
C VAL A 80 -13.44 8.52 -4.35
N ALA A 81 -13.79 7.86 -5.44
CA ALA A 81 -13.99 8.49 -6.75
C ALA A 81 -15.11 9.54 -6.75
N LYS A 82 -16.06 9.45 -5.82
CA LYS A 82 -17.16 10.42 -5.66
C LYS A 82 -16.77 11.65 -4.85
N ILE A 83 -15.62 11.67 -4.18
CA ILE A 83 -15.19 12.78 -3.32
C ILE A 83 -15.20 14.15 -4.00
N PRO A 84 -14.67 14.34 -5.23
CA PRO A 84 -14.64 15.66 -5.87
C PRO A 84 -16.02 16.28 -6.09
N SER A 85 -17.07 15.44 -6.17
CA SER A 85 -18.46 15.88 -6.32
C SER A 85 -19.17 16.20 -4.99
N ARG A 86 -18.55 15.86 -3.84
CA ARG A 86 -19.13 16.08 -2.50
C ARG A 86 -18.72 17.44 -1.96
N LYS A 87 -19.69 18.26 -1.57
CA LYS A 87 -19.46 19.53 -0.85
C LYS A 87 -19.17 19.26 0.63
N GLY A 88 -18.35 20.08 1.27
CA GLY A 88 -18.14 20.05 2.72
C GLY A 88 -17.02 19.12 3.21
N LEU A 89 -16.36 18.38 2.31
CA LEU A 89 -15.25 17.48 2.69
C LEU A 89 -13.98 18.25 3.08
N GLU A 90 -13.85 19.51 2.68
CA GLU A 90 -12.84 20.43 3.19
C GLU A 90 -12.92 20.66 4.71
N HIS A 91 -14.10 20.38 5.30
CA HIS A 91 -14.36 20.44 6.75
C HIS A 91 -14.35 19.05 7.41
N ALA A 92 -14.04 17.98 6.68
CA ALA A 92 -13.97 16.64 7.26
C ALA A 92 -12.96 16.64 8.42
N SER A 93 -13.23 15.85 9.46
CA SER A 93 -12.38 15.75 10.66
C SER A 93 -11.62 14.40 10.74
N ARG A 94 -11.87 13.50 9.80
CA ARG A 94 -11.33 12.12 9.81
C ARG A 94 -10.82 11.69 8.44
N ASP A 95 -9.78 10.85 8.48
CA ASP A 95 -9.26 10.18 7.31
C ASP A 95 -10.26 9.11 6.83
N MET A 96 -10.45 9.02 5.51
CA MET A 96 -11.02 7.84 4.86
C MET A 96 -9.90 6.86 4.53
N MET A 97 -10.18 5.57 4.67
CA MET A 97 -9.23 4.50 4.36
C MET A 97 -9.78 3.54 3.33
N ALA A 98 -9.08 3.36 2.22
CA ALA A 98 -9.40 2.34 1.23
C ALA A 98 -8.36 1.21 1.31
N VAL A 99 -8.81 -0.03 1.26
CA VAL A 99 -7.95 -1.22 1.26
C VAL A 99 -7.81 -1.74 -0.17
N THR A 100 -6.58 -1.93 -0.64
CA THR A 100 -6.32 -2.44 -1.99
C THR A 100 -5.31 -3.59 -1.98
N PHE A 101 -5.47 -4.51 -2.93
CA PHE A 101 -4.58 -5.65 -3.16
C PHE A 101 -4.14 -5.65 -4.62
N ASP A 102 -2.85 -5.84 -4.84
CA ASP A 102 -2.30 -6.04 -6.18
C ASP A 102 -2.18 -7.53 -6.53
N ASP A 103 -1.99 -7.81 -7.82
CA ASP A 103 -1.66 -9.10 -8.45
C ASP A 103 -2.73 -10.20 -8.41
N ALA A 104 -3.75 -10.08 -7.56
CA ALA A 104 -4.84 -11.06 -7.47
C ALA A 104 -4.36 -12.50 -7.16
N PHE A 105 -3.44 -12.64 -6.19
CA PHE A 105 -3.02 -13.94 -5.66
C PHE A 105 -4.20 -14.83 -5.26
N SER A 106 -4.07 -16.15 -5.43
CA SER A 106 -5.11 -17.10 -5.00
C SER A 106 -5.38 -17.02 -3.49
N ASP A 107 -4.38 -16.63 -2.71
CA ASP A 107 -4.48 -16.37 -1.26
C ASP A 107 -5.42 -15.20 -0.95
N THR A 108 -5.57 -14.23 -1.85
CA THR A 108 -6.54 -13.12 -1.70
C THR A 108 -7.97 -13.65 -1.64
N TYR A 109 -8.32 -14.65 -2.45
CA TYR A 109 -9.64 -15.29 -2.34
C TYR A 109 -9.72 -16.22 -1.13
N LYS A 110 -8.71 -17.07 -0.90
CA LYS A 110 -8.78 -18.13 0.12
C LYS A 110 -8.68 -17.63 1.55
N LEU A 111 -7.86 -16.60 1.80
CA LEU A 111 -7.45 -16.18 3.14
C LEU A 111 -7.90 -14.75 3.45
N VAL A 112 -7.79 -13.83 2.49
CA VAL A 112 -8.15 -12.41 2.69
C VAL A 112 -9.65 -12.20 2.63
N TYR A 113 -10.32 -12.71 1.59
CA TYR A 113 -11.75 -12.46 1.37
C TYR A 113 -12.64 -12.88 2.56
N PRO A 114 -12.44 -14.05 3.22
CA PRO A 114 -13.19 -14.40 4.43
C PRO A 114 -13.02 -13.40 5.57
N VAL A 115 -11.80 -12.88 5.77
CA VAL A 115 -11.51 -11.87 6.79
C VAL A 115 -12.24 -10.56 6.45
N LEU A 116 -12.12 -10.07 5.21
CA LEU A 116 -12.79 -8.84 4.79
C LEU A 116 -14.31 -8.95 4.95
N ARG A 117 -14.91 -10.09 4.58
CA ARG A 117 -16.34 -10.36 4.80
C ARG A 117 -16.71 -10.32 6.27
N ARG A 118 -15.95 -10.99 7.14
CA ARG A 118 -16.20 -11.03 8.60
C ARG A 118 -16.27 -9.64 9.22
N TYR A 119 -15.41 -8.72 8.76
CA TYR A 119 -15.35 -7.35 9.29
C TYR A 119 -16.11 -6.32 8.45
N ALA A 120 -16.79 -6.75 7.38
CA ALA A 120 -17.47 -5.90 6.39
C ALA A 120 -16.57 -4.76 5.88
N VAL A 121 -15.35 -5.11 5.47
CA VAL A 121 -14.37 -4.14 4.96
C VAL A 121 -14.37 -4.18 3.43
N PRO A 122 -14.77 -3.09 2.76
CA PRO A 122 -14.67 -3.02 1.31
C PRO A 122 -13.21 -2.98 0.88
N ALA A 123 -12.90 -3.60 -0.26
CA ALA A 123 -11.56 -3.56 -0.83
C ALA A 123 -11.58 -3.57 -2.35
N THR A 124 -10.47 -3.18 -2.96
CA THR A 124 -10.23 -3.31 -4.41
C THR A 124 -9.11 -4.31 -4.67
N VAL A 125 -9.33 -5.23 -5.61
CA VAL A 125 -8.29 -6.16 -6.08
C VAL A 125 -7.94 -5.81 -7.52
N TYR A 126 -6.68 -5.47 -7.77
CA TYR A 126 -6.16 -5.17 -9.10
C TYR A 126 -5.65 -6.45 -9.77
N VAL A 127 -6.14 -6.73 -10.97
CA VAL A 127 -5.97 -8.02 -11.65
C VAL A 127 -5.07 -7.89 -12.89
N PRO A 128 -3.92 -8.59 -12.94
CA PRO A 128 -3.14 -8.76 -14.16
C PRO A 128 -3.72 -9.91 -14.98
N THR A 129 -4.51 -9.59 -16.01
CA THR A 129 -5.51 -10.53 -16.56
C THR A 129 -4.92 -11.77 -17.21
N ARG A 130 -3.71 -11.69 -17.79
CA ARG A 130 -3.04 -12.84 -18.41
C ARG A 130 -2.86 -14.01 -17.44
N TYR A 131 -2.53 -13.72 -16.18
CA TYR A 131 -2.23 -14.77 -15.22
C TYR A 131 -3.49 -15.58 -14.89
N LEU A 132 -4.63 -14.90 -14.71
CA LEU A 132 -5.91 -15.54 -14.45
C LEU A 132 -6.39 -16.32 -15.68
N GLU A 133 -6.24 -15.71 -16.85
CA GLU A 133 -6.67 -16.27 -18.14
C GLU A 133 -5.89 -17.54 -18.50
N GLU A 134 -4.57 -17.51 -18.40
CA GLU A 134 -3.68 -18.65 -18.69
C GLU A 134 -3.55 -19.61 -17.48
N ARG A 135 -4.13 -19.28 -16.32
CA ARG A 135 -4.00 -19.99 -15.04
C ARG A 135 -2.54 -20.31 -14.67
N ARG A 136 -1.65 -19.38 -14.99
CA ARG A 136 -0.21 -19.59 -14.84
C ARG A 136 0.33 -19.01 -13.52
N PRO A 137 1.40 -19.60 -12.97
CA PRO A 137 2.11 -19.00 -11.84
C PRO A 137 2.74 -17.65 -12.20
N PHE A 138 2.92 -16.80 -11.19
CA PHE A 138 3.59 -15.50 -11.32
C PHE A 138 5.10 -15.68 -11.46
N ASP A 139 5.69 -15.09 -12.50
CA ASP A 139 7.11 -15.21 -12.87
C ASP A 139 7.85 -13.85 -12.88
N PHE A 140 7.27 -12.87 -12.18
CA PHE A 140 7.84 -11.54 -12.02
C PHE A 140 8.29 -11.26 -10.58
N GLY A 141 9.08 -10.18 -10.42
CA GLY A 141 9.52 -9.73 -9.10
C GLY A 141 10.33 -10.76 -8.33
N ALA A 142 10.01 -10.88 -7.05
CA ALA A 142 10.61 -11.85 -6.13
C ALA A 142 10.33 -13.32 -6.51
N PHE A 143 9.42 -13.58 -7.46
CA PHE A 143 9.07 -14.94 -7.90
C PHE A 143 9.81 -15.39 -9.15
N ARG A 144 10.55 -14.49 -9.81
CA ARG A 144 11.31 -14.81 -11.03
C ARG A 144 12.30 -15.96 -10.79
N ASP A 145 13.00 -15.91 -9.67
CA ASP A 145 14.04 -16.89 -9.30
C ASP A 145 13.49 -18.03 -8.42
N VAL A 146 12.18 -18.04 -8.15
CA VAL A 146 11.52 -19.16 -7.48
C VAL A 146 11.26 -20.27 -8.50
N GLU A 147 11.52 -21.51 -8.11
CA GLU A 147 11.26 -22.69 -8.93
C GLU A 147 9.79 -22.71 -9.41
N PRO A 148 9.52 -22.99 -10.71
CA PRO A 148 8.18 -22.83 -11.29
C PRO A 148 7.04 -23.51 -10.54
N SER A 149 7.24 -24.72 -10.01
CA SER A 149 6.20 -25.45 -9.26
C SER A 149 5.88 -24.84 -7.89
N ARG A 150 6.77 -23.99 -7.36
CA ARG A 150 6.61 -23.28 -6.07
C ARG A 150 6.19 -21.83 -6.23
N ARG A 151 6.05 -21.33 -7.45
CA ARG A 151 5.60 -19.97 -7.69
C ARG A 151 4.14 -19.81 -7.26
N PRO A 152 3.78 -18.67 -6.66
CA PRO A 152 2.40 -18.40 -6.32
C PRO A 152 1.55 -18.31 -7.59
N THR A 153 0.28 -18.67 -7.47
CA THR A 153 -0.70 -18.66 -8.55
C THR A 153 -1.78 -17.61 -8.30
N PRO A 154 -2.38 -17.06 -9.37
CA PRO A 154 -3.52 -16.16 -9.27
C PRO A 154 -4.77 -16.89 -8.78
N MET A 155 -5.75 -16.13 -8.30
CA MET A 155 -7.12 -16.63 -8.17
C MET A 155 -7.70 -16.97 -9.56
N THR A 156 -8.82 -17.67 -9.58
CA THR A 156 -9.55 -17.96 -10.82
C THR A 156 -10.53 -16.84 -11.17
N TRP A 157 -11.01 -16.80 -12.42
CA TRP A 157 -12.07 -15.87 -12.82
C TRP A 157 -13.38 -16.12 -12.07
N GLU A 158 -13.71 -17.36 -11.77
CA GLU A 158 -14.89 -17.72 -10.98
C GLU A 158 -14.82 -17.12 -9.57
N GLN A 159 -13.64 -17.20 -8.94
CA GLN A 159 -13.37 -16.60 -7.64
C GLN A 159 -13.44 -15.06 -7.68
N ALA A 160 -12.85 -14.45 -8.70
CA ALA A 160 -12.93 -13.00 -8.90
C ALA A 160 -14.39 -12.53 -9.10
N ALA A 161 -15.17 -13.27 -9.90
CA ALA A 161 -16.59 -12.98 -10.14
C ALA A 161 -17.44 -13.14 -8.87
N GLU A 162 -17.17 -14.16 -8.04
CA GLU A 162 -17.85 -14.33 -6.75
C GLU A 162 -17.59 -13.15 -5.82
N MET A 163 -16.32 -12.76 -5.66
CA MET A 163 -15.95 -11.61 -4.85
C MET A 163 -16.62 -10.33 -5.35
N ALA A 164 -16.63 -10.10 -6.66
CA ALA A 164 -17.28 -8.94 -7.28
C ALA A 164 -18.79 -8.91 -7.02
N ARG A 165 -19.49 -10.03 -7.23
CA ARG A 165 -20.95 -10.15 -7.01
C ARG A 165 -21.36 -9.92 -5.55
N SER A 166 -20.45 -10.12 -4.60
CA SER A 166 -20.76 -9.84 -3.20
C SER A 166 -20.94 -8.35 -2.88
N GLY A 167 -20.53 -7.45 -3.79
CA GLY A 167 -20.56 -6.00 -3.59
C GLY A 167 -19.50 -5.48 -2.60
N LEU A 168 -18.75 -6.38 -1.95
CA LEU A 168 -17.71 -6.02 -1.01
C LEU A 168 -16.36 -5.75 -1.70
N ILE A 169 -16.09 -6.47 -2.79
CA ILE A 169 -14.81 -6.41 -3.49
C ILE A 169 -15.02 -5.80 -4.87
N THR A 170 -14.32 -4.70 -5.15
CA THR A 170 -14.24 -4.13 -6.50
C THR A 170 -13.07 -4.74 -7.24
N ILE A 171 -13.28 -5.17 -8.49
CA ILE A 171 -12.20 -5.64 -9.36
C ILE A 171 -11.68 -4.47 -10.22
N GLY A 172 -10.39 -4.21 -10.13
CA GLY A 172 -9.68 -3.21 -10.91
C GLY A 172 -8.68 -3.84 -11.89
N ALA A 173 -8.20 -3.05 -12.84
CA ALA A 173 -7.23 -3.49 -13.85
C ALA A 173 -5.78 -3.31 -13.35
N HIS A 174 -4.90 -4.25 -13.71
CA HIS A 174 -3.46 -4.20 -13.40
C HIS A 174 -2.59 -4.53 -14.63
N THR A 175 -3.00 -4.01 -15.80
CA THR A 175 -2.52 -4.39 -17.15
C THR A 175 -2.85 -5.85 -17.50
N HIS A 176 -2.58 -6.26 -18.74
CA HIS A 176 -2.81 -7.65 -19.13
C HIS A 176 -1.66 -8.54 -18.64
N THR A 177 -0.43 -8.17 -18.97
CA THR A 177 0.76 -9.00 -18.75
C THR A 177 1.56 -8.64 -17.50
N HIS A 178 1.06 -7.71 -16.68
CA HIS A 178 1.80 -7.08 -15.58
C HIS A 178 2.99 -6.23 -16.10
N ALA A 179 2.75 -5.48 -17.18
CA ALA A 179 3.75 -4.68 -17.88
C ALA A 179 4.21 -3.44 -17.09
N ASP A 180 5.51 -3.15 -17.08
CA ASP A 180 6.06 -1.88 -16.58
C ASP A 180 5.76 -0.76 -17.59
N LEU A 181 4.68 -0.02 -17.34
CA LEU A 181 4.22 1.05 -18.23
C LEU A 181 5.12 2.28 -18.23
N SER A 182 6.16 2.35 -17.39
CA SER A 182 7.19 3.39 -17.54
C SER A 182 8.18 3.11 -18.67
N ARG A 183 8.26 1.84 -19.11
CA ARG A 183 9.19 1.35 -20.14
C ARG A 183 8.49 0.81 -21.39
N THR A 184 7.16 0.85 -21.40
CA THR A 184 6.35 0.30 -22.48
C THR A 184 5.96 1.41 -23.47
N PRO A 185 6.21 1.26 -24.79
CA PRO A 185 5.77 2.23 -25.79
C PRO A 185 4.26 2.47 -25.75
N ALA A 186 3.80 3.67 -26.08
CA ALA A 186 2.40 4.09 -25.90
C ALA A 186 1.39 3.14 -26.57
N ASP A 187 1.67 2.64 -27.77
CA ASP A 187 0.76 1.72 -28.47
C ASP A 187 0.69 0.34 -27.82
N ALA A 188 1.82 -0.15 -27.29
CA ALA A 188 1.84 -1.39 -26.52
C ALA A 188 1.13 -1.21 -25.17
N ALA A 189 1.34 -0.08 -24.49
CA ALA A 189 0.65 0.26 -23.25
C ALA A 189 -0.86 0.37 -23.45
N ARG A 190 -1.31 0.93 -24.59
CA ARG A 190 -2.73 0.98 -24.94
C ARG A 190 -3.32 -0.42 -25.05
N ARG A 191 -2.65 -1.33 -25.76
CA ARG A 191 -3.08 -2.74 -25.89
C ARG A 191 -3.12 -3.45 -24.54
N GLU A 192 -2.13 -3.22 -23.66
CA GLU A 192 -2.10 -3.76 -22.30
C GLU A 192 -3.34 -3.36 -21.48
N LEU A 193 -3.77 -2.09 -21.58
CA LEU A 193 -4.95 -1.60 -20.87
C LEU A 193 -6.25 -2.08 -21.52
N GLU A 194 -6.32 -2.07 -22.85
CA GLU A 194 -7.49 -2.52 -23.61
C GLU A 194 -7.80 -3.99 -23.40
N GLU A 195 -6.77 -4.83 -23.43
CA GLU A 195 -6.93 -6.26 -23.25
C GLU A 195 -7.30 -6.61 -21.80
N ALA A 196 -6.75 -5.88 -20.82
CA ALA A 196 -7.14 -6.02 -19.42
C ALA A 196 -8.63 -5.69 -19.23
N ASP A 197 -9.10 -4.56 -19.78
CA ASP A 197 -10.50 -4.17 -19.71
C ASP A 197 -11.42 -5.20 -20.38
N ARG A 198 -11.07 -5.61 -21.61
CA ARG A 198 -11.84 -6.57 -22.40
C ARG A 198 -12.02 -7.89 -21.66
N LEU A 199 -10.94 -8.43 -21.08
CA LEU A 199 -10.99 -9.69 -20.35
C LEU A 199 -11.77 -9.57 -19.04
N ILE A 200 -11.58 -8.50 -18.27
CA ILE A 200 -12.36 -8.29 -17.04
C ILE A 200 -13.85 -8.20 -17.40
N GLU A 201 -14.22 -7.36 -18.37
CA GLU A 201 -15.61 -7.20 -18.78
C GLU A 201 -16.22 -8.52 -19.30
N ALA A 202 -15.49 -9.27 -20.13
CA ALA A 202 -15.95 -10.56 -20.64
C ALA A 202 -16.11 -11.65 -19.57
N ARG A 203 -15.26 -11.65 -18.54
CA ARG A 203 -15.20 -12.72 -17.54
C ARG A 203 -16.08 -12.46 -16.32
N ILE A 204 -16.24 -11.20 -15.92
CA ILE A 204 -16.99 -10.82 -14.70
C ILE A 204 -18.20 -9.92 -14.98
N GLY A 205 -18.40 -9.47 -16.23
CA GLY A 205 -19.55 -8.65 -16.63
C GLY A 205 -19.48 -7.19 -16.15
N ILE A 206 -18.31 -6.73 -15.72
CA ILE A 206 -18.09 -5.36 -15.20
C ILE A 206 -16.89 -4.76 -15.90
N ARG A 207 -17.05 -3.56 -16.45
CA ARG A 207 -15.91 -2.77 -16.92
C ARG A 207 -15.13 -2.20 -15.73
N PRO A 208 -13.81 -2.44 -15.63
CA PRO A 208 -13.02 -1.97 -14.50
C PRO A 208 -12.95 -0.43 -14.49
N LYS A 209 -13.24 0.17 -13.33
CA LYS A 209 -13.19 1.62 -13.11
C LYS A 209 -11.90 2.10 -12.46
N HIS A 210 -11.17 1.19 -11.83
CA HIS A 210 -9.97 1.51 -11.07
C HIS A 210 -8.78 0.78 -11.68
N PHE A 211 -7.66 1.48 -11.75
CA PHE A 211 -6.41 0.93 -12.26
C PHE A 211 -5.24 1.21 -11.32
N ALA A 212 -4.33 0.24 -11.22
CA ALA A 212 -3.05 0.40 -10.57
C ALA A 212 -1.92 0.09 -11.54
N TYR A 213 -0.83 0.87 -11.49
CA TYR A 213 0.37 0.55 -12.24
C TYR A 213 1.12 -0.62 -11.61
N PRO A 214 1.49 -1.66 -12.37
CA PRO A 214 2.51 -2.61 -11.95
C PRO A 214 3.77 -1.86 -11.47
N TRP A 215 4.33 -2.31 -10.36
CA TRP A 215 5.50 -1.68 -9.71
C TRP A 215 5.31 -0.22 -9.25
N GLY A 216 4.11 0.35 -9.39
CA GLY A 216 3.86 1.78 -9.17
C GLY A 216 4.56 2.69 -10.19
N ARG A 217 5.04 2.16 -11.31
CA ARG A 217 5.85 2.89 -12.29
C ARG A 217 5.03 3.31 -13.50
N TRP A 218 5.21 4.55 -13.93
CA TRP A 218 4.50 5.15 -15.04
C TRP A 218 5.37 6.18 -15.78
N ALA A 219 4.96 6.53 -17.00
CA ALA A 219 5.52 7.63 -17.79
C ALA A 219 4.38 8.60 -18.18
N PRO A 220 4.64 9.88 -18.47
CA PRO A 220 3.58 10.85 -18.77
C PRO A 220 2.59 10.39 -19.85
N GLN A 221 3.08 9.74 -20.90
CA GLN A 221 2.28 9.23 -22.00
C GLN A 221 1.34 8.09 -21.55
N THR A 222 1.85 7.14 -20.76
CA THR A 222 1.03 6.03 -20.24
C THR A 222 0.09 6.50 -19.13
N GLN A 223 0.44 7.58 -18.42
CA GLN A 223 -0.45 8.21 -17.46
C GLN A 223 -1.65 8.90 -18.09
N ALA A 224 -1.46 9.57 -19.22
CA ALA A 224 -2.59 10.12 -19.98
C ALA A 224 -3.54 9.01 -20.45
N LEU A 225 -3.00 7.88 -20.94
CA LEU A 225 -3.81 6.73 -21.39
C LEU A 225 -4.65 6.15 -20.26
N ALA A 226 -4.05 5.88 -19.09
CA ALA A 226 -4.80 5.34 -17.94
C ALA A 226 -5.80 6.37 -17.38
N ALA A 227 -5.40 7.65 -17.27
CA ALA A 227 -6.26 8.70 -16.72
C ALA A 227 -7.54 8.93 -17.54
N ALA A 228 -7.45 8.76 -18.87
CA ALA A 228 -8.60 8.85 -19.77
C ALA A 228 -9.56 7.66 -19.66
N ARG A 229 -9.12 6.55 -19.07
CA ARG A 229 -9.82 5.25 -19.11
C ARG A 229 -10.47 4.85 -17.80
N TYR A 230 -9.87 5.24 -16.67
CA TYR A 230 -10.28 4.81 -15.34
C TYR A 230 -10.69 5.99 -14.46
N ASP A 231 -11.69 5.80 -13.60
CA ASP A 231 -12.14 6.77 -12.61
C ASP A 231 -11.01 7.09 -11.63
N THR A 232 -10.26 6.07 -11.19
CA THR A 232 -9.06 6.24 -10.38
C THR A 232 -7.85 5.53 -10.96
N VAL A 233 -6.69 6.17 -10.86
CA VAL A 233 -5.41 5.62 -11.28
C VAL A 233 -4.43 5.74 -10.12
N ALA A 234 -3.87 4.61 -9.70
CA ALA A 234 -3.12 4.50 -8.45
C ALA A 234 -1.69 3.97 -8.65
N PHE A 235 -0.78 4.38 -7.77
CA PHE A 235 0.60 3.90 -7.73
C PHE A 235 1.13 3.84 -6.30
N GLY A 236 2.20 3.08 -6.10
CA GLY A 236 2.83 2.90 -4.81
C GLY A 236 3.60 4.14 -4.36
N GLY A 237 3.45 4.49 -3.09
CA GLY A 237 4.34 5.45 -2.43
C GLY A 237 3.76 5.96 -1.11
N PRO A 238 4.63 6.36 -0.16
CA PRO A 238 4.18 6.83 1.13
C PRO A 238 3.46 8.17 0.99
N GLY A 239 2.29 8.31 1.62
CA GLY A 239 1.58 9.57 1.72
C GLY A 239 0.09 9.42 2.02
N ARG A 240 -0.53 10.55 2.37
CA ARG A 240 -1.98 10.76 2.40
C ARG A 240 -2.36 11.59 1.18
N ASN A 241 -3.46 11.23 0.51
CA ASN A 241 -4.09 12.06 -0.52
C ASN A 241 -4.99 13.08 0.17
N SER A 242 -4.70 14.38 0.04
CA SER A 242 -5.53 15.42 0.68
C SER A 242 -6.94 15.46 0.06
N TYR A 243 -7.97 15.80 0.84
CA TYR A 243 -9.29 16.09 0.25
C TYR A 243 -9.24 17.34 -0.64
N VAL A 244 -8.40 18.30 -0.28
CA VAL A 244 -8.19 19.52 -1.07
C VAL A 244 -7.15 19.21 -2.15
N GLY A 245 -7.55 19.29 -3.41
CA GLY A 245 -6.66 18.94 -4.53
C GLY A 245 -6.46 17.42 -4.71
N LEU A 246 -7.44 16.61 -4.29
CA LEU A 246 -7.43 15.17 -4.54
C LEU A 246 -7.34 14.87 -6.04
N ASP A 247 -6.20 14.36 -6.48
CA ASP A 247 -6.00 13.88 -7.85
C ASP A 247 -6.34 12.39 -7.95
N LEU A 248 -7.57 12.09 -8.38
CA LEU A 248 -8.03 10.71 -8.59
C LEU A 248 -7.21 9.97 -9.67
N LYS A 249 -6.56 10.69 -10.58
CA LYS A 249 -5.74 10.11 -11.64
C LYS A 249 -4.29 9.89 -11.20
N ARG A 250 -3.96 10.25 -9.96
CA ARG A 250 -2.66 10.04 -9.32
C ARG A 250 -2.79 9.72 -7.83
N LEU A 251 -3.53 8.66 -7.51
CA LEU A 251 -3.73 8.21 -6.14
C LEU A 251 -2.49 7.51 -5.57
N TRP A 252 -1.97 8.08 -4.49
CA TRP A 252 -0.92 7.47 -3.67
C TRP A 252 -1.49 6.32 -2.85
N ARG A 253 -0.79 5.18 -2.89
CA ARG A 253 -1.09 4.03 -2.04
C ARG A 253 0.07 3.70 -1.14
N TYR A 254 -0.22 3.70 0.16
CA TYR A 254 0.69 3.41 1.24
C TYR A 254 1.03 1.92 1.28
N PRO A 255 2.28 1.51 1.00
CA PRO A 255 2.66 0.09 1.06
C PRO A 255 2.56 -0.43 2.48
N VAL A 256 1.87 -1.56 2.65
CA VAL A 256 1.81 -2.28 3.92
C VAL A 256 2.69 -3.53 3.80
N ILE A 257 3.71 -3.61 4.65
CA ILE A 257 4.74 -4.65 4.59
C ILE A 257 4.82 -5.45 5.88
N GLN A 258 5.22 -6.72 5.78
CA GLN A 258 5.32 -7.65 6.91
C GLN A 258 6.28 -7.14 8.00
N SER A 259 7.43 -6.57 7.62
CA SER A 259 8.44 -6.07 8.56
C SER A 259 7.98 -4.93 9.47
N ASP A 260 6.88 -4.24 9.14
CA ASP A 260 6.27 -3.27 10.05
C ASP A 260 5.67 -3.93 11.31
N GLY A 261 5.31 -5.21 11.21
CA GLY A 261 4.51 -5.86 12.24
C GLY A 261 3.24 -5.05 12.54
N PHE A 262 2.68 -5.22 13.74
CA PHE A 262 1.45 -4.51 14.11
C PHE A 262 1.72 -3.10 14.66
N TRP A 263 2.76 -2.94 15.47
CA TRP A 263 2.98 -1.70 16.21
C TRP A 263 3.54 -0.59 15.34
N LEU A 264 4.50 -0.90 14.45
CA LEU A 264 5.01 0.11 13.52
C LEU A 264 3.94 0.50 12.50
N PHE A 265 3.18 -0.46 11.98
CA PHE A 265 2.00 -0.19 11.13
C PHE A 265 1.08 0.85 11.77
N ARG A 266 0.67 0.62 13.03
CA ARG A 266 -0.20 1.54 13.76
C ARG A 266 0.46 2.91 13.98
N ALA A 267 1.74 2.95 14.32
CA ALA A 267 2.46 4.21 14.53
C ALA A 267 2.53 5.02 13.23
N ARG A 268 2.87 4.37 12.11
CA ARG A 268 3.00 5.01 10.81
C ARG A 268 1.67 5.59 10.33
N LEU A 269 0.55 4.88 10.47
CA LEU A 269 -0.78 5.43 10.11
C LEU A 269 -1.13 6.72 10.87
N ARG A 270 -0.72 6.84 12.14
CA ARG A 270 -0.95 8.06 12.94
C ARG A 270 -0.04 9.22 12.52
N LEU A 271 1.16 8.90 12.03
CA LEU A 271 2.19 9.86 11.66
C LEU A 271 2.18 10.23 10.17
N LEU A 272 1.28 9.65 9.36
CA LEU A 272 1.16 9.96 7.93
C LEU A 272 0.98 11.47 7.72
N ARG A 273 1.91 12.04 6.97
CA ARG A 273 1.88 13.43 6.51
C ARG A 273 1.20 13.51 5.14
N GLU A 274 0.60 14.67 4.86
CA GLU A 274 0.18 14.99 3.49
C GLU A 274 1.42 15.04 2.59
N ARG A 275 1.25 14.60 1.34
CA ARG A 275 2.29 14.70 0.33
C ARG A 275 1.81 15.64 -0.78
N ASP A 276 2.65 16.61 -1.11
CA ASP A 276 2.40 17.51 -2.22
C ASP A 276 2.56 16.73 -3.53
N GLY A 277 1.53 16.75 -4.39
CA GLY A 277 1.36 15.87 -5.56
C GLY A 277 2.36 16.05 -6.70
N THR A 278 3.44 16.81 -6.47
CA THR A 278 4.38 17.33 -7.47
C THR A 278 5.66 16.51 -7.63
N ARG A 279 5.95 15.55 -6.74
CA ARG A 279 7.20 14.76 -6.79
C ARG A 279 6.97 13.26 -7.00
N PRO A 280 7.54 12.64 -8.06
CA PRO A 280 7.56 11.19 -8.24
C PRO A 280 8.13 10.45 -7.02
N TYR A 281 7.78 9.19 -6.85
CA TYR A 281 8.38 8.30 -5.86
C TYR A 281 9.37 7.37 -6.53
N ASP A 282 10.62 7.41 -6.09
CA ASP A 282 11.74 6.65 -6.67
C ASP A 282 11.76 5.17 -6.26
N GLY A 283 10.64 4.64 -5.73
CA GLY A 283 10.58 3.30 -5.16
C GLY A 283 11.29 3.20 -3.80
N PRO A 284 11.30 2.02 -3.16
CA PRO A 284 12.24 1.74 -2.09
C PRO A 284 13.67 1.81 -2.66
N ARG A 285 14.52 2.63 -2.04
CA ARG A 285 15.97 2.59 -2.31
C ARG A 285 16.44 1.18 -1.99
N ALA A 286 17.07 0.51 -2.95
CA ALA A 286 17.78 -0.73 -2.66
C ALA A 286 18.71 -0.49 -1.47
N ALA A 287 18.72 -1.41 -0.52
CA ALA A 287 19.75 -1.38 0.52
C ALA A 287 21.12 -1.32 -0.18
N PRO A 288 22.08 -0.52 0.32
CA PRO A 288 23.43 -0.58 -0.21
C PRO A 288 23.88 -2.03 -0.16
N ALA A 289 24.42 -2.54 -1.27
CA ALA A 289 24.99 -3.88 -1.31
C ALA A 289 25.93 -4.00 -0.11
N SER A 290 25.55 -4.83 0.86
CA SER A 290 26.46 -5.17 1.95
C SER A 290 27.70 -5.76 1.28
N ALA A 291 28.84 -5.10 1.49
CA ALA A 291 30.12 -5.62 1.08
C ALA A 291 30.21 -7.08 1.55
N VAL A 292 30.22 -7.98 0.57
CA VAL A 292 30.59 -9.37 0.81
C VAL A 292 32.00 -9.31 1.39
N PRO A 293 32.25 -9.82 2.61
CA PRO A 293 33.62 -9.92 3.09
C PRO A 293 34.35 -10.85 2.11
N GLU A 294 35.41 -10.37 1.49
CA GLU A 294 36.36 -11.22 0.77
C GLU A 294 36.75 -12.36 1.70
N ALA A 295 36.38 -13.58 1.31
CA ALA A 295 36.92 -14.77 1.95
C ALA A 295 38.42 -14.77 1.69
N THR A 296 39.19 -14.52 2.75
CA THR A 296 40.63 -14.68 2.74
C THR A 296 40.93 -16.15 2.39
N ALA A 297 41.53 -16.35 1.22
CA ALA A 297 42.10 -17.62 0.81
C ALA A 297 43.28 -17.95 1.73
N GLY A 298 42.99 -18.64 2.83
CA GLY A 298 43.99 -19.31 3.65
C GLY A 298 44.39 -20.63 2.99
N GLY A 299 45.32 -20.58 2.04
CA GLY A 299 46.04 -21.75 1.58
C GLY A 299 46.97 -22.26 2.68
N GLY A 300 46.52 -23.26 3.44
CA GLY A 300 47.33 -24.04 4.36
C GLY A 300 47.41 -25.47 3.85
N SER A 301 48.56 -25.82 3.28
CA SER A 301 48.93 -27.18 2.92
C SER A 301 49.08 -28.05 4.17
N LEU A 302 48.38 -29.18 4.24
CA LEU A 302 48.82 -30.36 4.96
C LEU A 302 48.44 -31.61 4.14
N SER A 303 49.46 -32.46 3.99
CA SER A 303 49.59 -33.74 3.24
C SER A 303 49.48 -33.67 1.72
#